data_AF-A0A8T5FZZ9-F1
#
_entry.id   AF-A0A8T5FZZ9-F1
#
_cell.length_a   1.000
_cell.length_b   1.000
_cell.length_c   1.000
_cell.angle_alpha   90.00
_cell.angle_beta   90.00
_cell.angle_gamma   90.00
#
_symmetry.space_group_name_H-M   'P 1'
#
loop_
_entity.id
_entity.type
_entity.pdbx_description
1 polymer ?
#
loop_
_entity_poly.entity_id
_entity_poly.type
_entity_poly.pdbx_seq_one_letter_code
_entity_poly.pdbx_strand_id
1 'polypeptide(L)'
;MQGTIINYRRGRKTMRTTQMIIEVENVDDKEKASKLVGKSVKYVAPGKNKTTIEGKISGIHGSKGALKVTFEKGMPGQAMATKIEIN
;
A
#
# COMPACT_ATOMS: atom_id res chain seq x y z
N MET A 1 5.10 -9.02 -7.29
CA MET A 1 6.09 -8.40 -6.37
C MET A 1 5.47 -8.30 -4.99
N GLN A 2 6.25 -8.38 -3.91
CA GLN A 2 5.74 -8.22 -2.54
C GLN A 2 6.02 -6.81 -2.02
N GLY A 3 5.04 -6.24 -1.34
CA GLY A 3 5.19 -5.00 -0.58
C GLY A 3 4.65 -5.17 0.84
N THR A 4 5.13 -4.33 1.75
CA THR A 4 4.73 -4.30 3.15
C THR A 4 3.96 -3.03 3.44
N ILE A 5 2.79 -3.15 4.07
CA ILE A 5 2.03 -1.98 4.55
C ILE A 5 2.75 -1.40 5.76
N ILE A 6 3.23 -0.16 5.65
CA ILE A 6 3.82 0.54 6.80
C ILE A 6 2.72 1.16 7.64
N ASN A 7 1.93 2.05 7.02
CA ASN A 7 0.95 2.84 7.76
C ASN A 7 -0.11 3.43 6.83
N TYR A 8 -1.18 3.94 7.43
CA TYR A 8 -2.11 4.83 6.73
C TYR A 8 -1.45 6.12 6.33
N ARG A 9 -1.93 6.71 5.24
CA ARG A 9 -1.65 8.11 4.96
C ARG A 9 -2.35 8.96 6.01
N ARG A 10 -1.55 9.57 6.89
CA ARG A 10 -2.02 10.38 8.00
C ARG A 10 -1.31 11.73 8.05
N GLY A 11 -2.01 12.73 8.53
CA GLY A 11 -1.43 13.97 9.06
C GLY A 11 -1.26 13.87 10.58
N ARG A 12 -0.95 14.99 11.22
CA ARG A 12 -0.76 15.06 12.68
C ARG A 12 -2.02 14.64 13.46
N LYS A 13 -3.21 15.00 12.96
CA LYS A 13 -4.51 14.74 13.63
C LYS A 13 -5.52 13.99 12.74
N THR A 14 -5.21 13.79 11.47
CA THR A 14 -6.15 13.22 10.48
C THR A 14 -5.59 11.92 9.91
N MET A 15 -6.47 10.95 9.67
CA MET A 15 -6.10 9.67 9.04
C MET A 15 -7.02 9.42 7.85
N ARG A 16 -6.45 8.97 6.73
CA ARG A 16 -7.21 8.52 5.56
C ARG A 16 -7.25 6.99 5.59
N THR A 17 -8.42 6.41 5.83
CA THR A 17 -8.62 4.96 5.98
C THR A 17 -8.53 4.18 4.68
N THR A 18 -8.66 4.86 3.53
CA THR A 18 -8.58 4.26 2.19
C THR A 18 -7.20 4.36 1.56
N GLN A 19 -6.31 5.18 2.12
CA GLN A 19 -4.99 5.44 1.56
C GLN A 19 -3.90 4.90 2.49
N MET A 20 -3.02 4.08 1.95
CA MET A 20 -1.90 3.50 2.69
C MET A 20 -0.57 3.79 2.02
N ILE A 21 0.47 3.72 2.85
CA ILE A 21 1.87 3.81 2.47
C ILE A 21 2.43 2.39 2.49
N ILE A 22 3.03 2.00 1.37
CA ILE A 22 3.61 0.68 1.16
C ILE A 22 5.08 0.85 0.84
N GLU A 23 5.90 -0.05 1.36
CA GLU A 23 7.28 -0.22 0.97
C GLU A 23 7.41 -1.50 0.15
N VAL A 24 8.13 -1.44 -0.95
CA VAL A 24 8.32 -2.58 -1.85
C VAL A 24 9.74 -3.06 -1.67
N GLU A 25 9.91 -4.37 -1.52
CA GLU A 25 11.24 -4.97 -1.42
C GLU A 25 12.04 -4.64 -2.69
N ASN A 26 13.25 -4.10 -2.53
CA ASN A 26 14.19 -3.68 -3.60
C ASN A 26 13.84 -2.37 -4.35
N VAL A 27 13.00 -1.49 -3.77
CA VAL A 27 12.69 -0.17 -4.35
C VAL A 27 13.10 0.94 -3.39
N ASP A 28 14.37 1.33 -3.45
CA ASP A 28 14.92 2.39 -2.59
C ASP A 28 14.90 3.78 -3.26
N ASP A 29 14.74 3.82 -4.59
CA ASP A 29 14.83 5.03 -5.40
C ASP A 29 13.46 5.52 -5.88
N LYS A 30 13.30 6.85 -5.91
CA LYS A 30 12.12 7.52 -6.49
C LYS A 30 11.87 7.12 -7.95
N GLU A 31 12.92 6.97 -8.74
CA GLU A 31 12.80 6.62 -10.17
C GLU A 31 12.26 5.20 -10.36
N LYS A 32 12.73 4.25 -9.56
CA LYS A 32 12.24 2.86 -9.56
C LYS A 32 10.78 2.81 -9.10
N ALA A 33 10.43 3.58 -8.06
CA ALA A 33 9.07 3.68 -7.56
C ALA A 33 8.11 4.28 -8.60
N SER A 34 8.57 5.24 -9.41
CA SER A 34 7.76 5.84 -10.47
C SER A 34 7.26 4.84 -11.51
N LYS A 35 8.05 3.79 -11.80
CA LYS A 35 7.67 2.71 -12.73
C LYS A 35 6.56 1.81 -12.19
N LEU A 36 6.33 1.82 -10.88
CA LEU A 36 5.29 1.03 -10.22
C LEU A 36 3.97 1.79 -10.07
N VAL A 37 3.95 3.09 -10.42
CA VAL A 37 2.73 3.88 -10.37
C VAL A 37 1.73 3.38 -11.41
N GLY A 38 0.47 3.21 -11.00
CA GLY A 38 -0.60 2.72 -11.86
C GLY A 38 -0.87 1.22 -11.78
N LYS A 39 0.04 0.44 -11.19
CA LYS A 39 -0.14 -1.00 -10.95
C LYS A 39 -1.24 -1.29 -9.93
N SER A 40 -1.85 -2.47 -10.05
CA SER A 40 -2.86 -2.97 -9.13
C SER A 40 -2.22 -3.70 -7.95
N VAL A 41 -2.87 -3.59 -6.80
CA VAL A 41 -2.41 -4.14 -5.54
C VAL A 41 -3.55 -4.92 -4.92
N LYS A 42 -3.25 -6.12 -4.43
CA LYS A 42 -4.22 -6.98 -3.76
C LYS A 42 -3.77 -7.28 -2.35
N TYR A 43 -4.63 -6.93 -1.39
CA TYR A 43 -4.49 -7.33 0.00
C TYR A 43 -5.42 -8.51 0.28
N VAL A 44 -4.86 -9.55 0.89
CA VAL A 44 -5.60 -10.72 1.34
C VAL A 44 -5.71 -10.65 2.85
N ALA A 45 -6.94 -10.50 3.36
CA ALA A 45 -7.16 -10.42 4.79
C ALA A 45 -6.85 -11.77 5.48
N PRO A 46 -6.17 -11.76 6.65
CA PRO A 46 -5.96 -12.96 7.45
C PRO A 46 -7.28 -13.36 8.12
N GLY A 47 -7.98 -14.35 7.55
CA GLY A 47 -9.23 -14.87 8.08
C GLY A 47 -9.70 -16.13 7.36
N LYS A 48 -10.69 -16.83 7.95
CA LYS A 48 -11.32 -18.02 7.33
C LYS A 48 -11.92 -17.70 5.95
N ASN A 49 -12.45 -16.48 5.79
CA ASN A 49 -12.87 -15.94 4.51
C ASN A 49 -11.75 -15.04 3.97
N LYS A 50 -11.13 -15.44 2.86
CA LYS A 50 -10.11 -14.66 2.16
C LYS A 50 -10.75 -13.46 1.46
N THR A 51 -11.09 -12.44 2.23
CA THR A 51 -11.56 -11.16 1.66
C THR A 51 -10.39 -10.50 0.96
N THR A 52 -10.51 -10.38 -0.35
CA THR A 52 -9.53 -9.66 -1.17
C THR A 52 -9.97 -8.20 -1.27
N ILE A 53 -9.06 -7.29 -0.93
CA ILE A 53 -9.26 -5.85 -1.09
C ILE A 53 -8.31 -5.41 -2.19
N GLU A 54 -8.90 -4.92 -3.28
CA GLU A 54 -8.14 -4.40 -4.40
C GLU A 54 -7.87 -2.91 -4.23
N GLY A 55 -6.73 -2.49 -4.75
CA GLY A 55 -6.28 -1.11 -4.74
C GLY A 55 -5.36 -0.82 -5.90
N LYS A 56 -5.04 0.47 -6.06
CA LYS A 56 -4.16 0.96 -7.12
C LYS A 56 -3.06 1.84 -6.55
N ILE A 57 -1.85 1.68 -7.07
CA ILE A 57 -0.75 2.60 -6.78
C ILE A 57 -1.05 3.94 -7.43
N SER A 58 -1.28 4.93 -6.59
CA SER A 58 -1.69 6.28 -6.97
C SER A 58 -0.53 7.26 -7.10
N GLY A 59 0.63 6.92 -6.52
CA GLY A 59 1.83 7.74 -6.66
C GLY A 59 2.93 7.35 -5.69
N ILE A 60 4.02 8.11 -5.73
CA ILE A 60 5.19 7.91 -4.87
C ILE A 60 4.98 8.67 -3.54
N HIS A 61 5.57 8.15 -2.47
CA HIS A 61 5.59 8.76 -1.15
C HIS A 61 7.04 8.97 -0.68
N GLY A 62 7.45 10.22 -0.53
CA GLY A 62 8.81 10.56 -0.10
C GLY A 62 9.89 10.28 -1.16
N SER A 63 11.14 10.20 -0.72
CA SER A 63 12.32 9.98 -1.56
C SER A 63 12.85 8.54 -1.53
N LYS A 64 12.53 7.77 -0.47
CA LYS A 64 13.02 6.39 -0.24
C LYS A 64 12.24 5.30 -0.99
N GLY A 65 11.64 5.63 -2.12
CA GLY A 65 10.90 4.65 -2.94
C GLY A 65 9.58 4.12 -2.37
N ALA A 66 9.08 4.63 -1.25
CA ALA A 66 7.76 4.25 -0.73
C ALA A 66 6.63 4.68 -1.69
N LEU A 67 5.52 3.96 -1.68
CA LEU A 67 4.39 4.12 -2.58
C LEU A 67 3.11 4.44 -1.83
N LYS A 68 2.27 5.26 -2.45
CA LYS A 68 0.92 5.59 -1.98
C LYS A 68 -0.10 4.75 -2.75
N VAL A 69 -0.89 3.97 -2.02
CA VAL A 69 -1.95 3.14 -2.59
C VAL A 69 -3.30 3.61 -2.11
N THR A 70 -4.24 3.65 -3.05
CA THR A 70 -5.66 3.91 -2.77
C THR A 70 -6.41 2.61 -2.97
N PHE A 71 -7.07 2.15 -1.91
CA PHE A 71 -7.95 0.98 -1.94
C PHE A 71 -9.40 1.39 -2.21
N GLU A 72 -10.17 0.48 -2.79
CA GLU A 72 -11.60 0.70 -3.04
C GLU A 72 -12.42 0.73 -1.75
N LYS A 73 -11.98 -0.05 -0.74
CA LYS A 73 -12.62 -0.15 0.57
C LYS A 73 -11.67 0.37 1.65
N GLY A 74 -12.25 0.85 2.75
CA GLY A 74 -11.49 1.24 3.93
C GLY A 74 -10.75 0.03 4.51
N MET A 75 -9.46 0.18 4.76
CA MET A 75 -8.63 -0.93 5.24
C MET A 75 -8.74 -1.07 6.76
N PRO A 76 -8.83 -2.30 7.31
CA PRO A 76 -8.78 -2.51 8.75
C PRO A 76 -7.37 -2.23 9.32
N GLY A 77 -7.29 -1.74 10.56
CA GLY A 77 -6.01 -1.45 11.22
C GLY A 77 -5.10 -2.68 11.39
N GLN A 78 -5.69 -3.87 11.38
CA GLN A 78 -4.98 -5.15 11.40
C GLN A 78 -4.15 -5.42 10.14
N ALA A 79 -4.38 -4.67 9.06
CA ALA A 79 -3.58 -4.78 7.83
C ALA A 79 -2.20 -4.10 7.95
N MET A 80 -1.91 -3.39 9.04
CA MET A 80 -0.59 -2.81 9.25
C MET A 80 0.48 -3.90 9.40
N ALA A 81 1.68 -3.65 8.85
CA ALA A 81 2.81 -4.59 8.83
C ALA A 81 2.55 -5.93 8.11
N THR A 82 1.50 -6.00 7.29
CA THR A 82 1.21 -7.19 6.49
C THR A 82 1.77 -7.09 5.07
N LYS A 83 1.98 -8.25 4.45
CA LYS A 83 2.43 -8.35 3.06
C LYS A 83 1.25 -8.23 2.09
N ILE A 84 1.56 -7.67 0.92
CA ILE A 84 0.61 -7.34 -0.13
C ILE A 84 1.21 -7.75 -1.47
N GLU A 85 0.36 -8.15 -2.39
CA GLU A 85 0.78 -8.54 -3.72
C GLU A 85 0.58 -7.38 -4.70
N ILE A 86 1.65 -7.03 -5.40
CA ILE A 86 1.64 -6.03 -6.47
C ILE A 86 1.77 -6.79 -7.80
N ASN A 87 0.82 -6.54 -8.70
CA ASN A 87 0.84 -7.00 -10.10
C ASN A 87 1.60 -6.00 -10.98
#